data_AF-A0A5J4DVG0-F1
#
_entry.id   AF-A0A5J4DVG0-F1
#
_cell.length_a   1.000
_cell.length_b   1.000
_cell.length_c   1.000
_cell.angle_alpha   90.00
_cell.angle_beta   90.00
_cell.angle_gamma   90.00
#
_symmetry.space_group_name_H-M   'P 1'
#
loop_
_entity.id
_entity.type
_entity.pdbx_description
1 polymer ?
#
loop_
_entity_poly.entity_id
_entity_poly.type
_entity_poly.pdbx_seq_one_letter_code
_entity_poly.pdbx_strand_id
1 'polypeptide(L)'
;MIKAIMKMVFSFAVIAASLGIAGPASATADGPDRYQVRGVAYSDVLNIRKWPSHTSRIIAVIPPNGRNIRNLVRRVNGWCLIRYRSIKGWSKCSYLMEQGYRRVERYKVHRVAGNDVLYMRLWPSHRSRIVNAIPPRGRNVYLVRVKGNWGKVVHRGKSGWVNMSYLRAQY
;
A
#
# COMPACT_ATOMS: atom_id res chain seq x y z
N MET A 1 61.75 -25.10 24.07
CA MET A 1 61.68 -26.16 23.03
C MET A 1 60.58 -27.12 23.46
N ILE A 2 59.37 -27.01 22.87
CA ILE A 2 58.89 -27.79 21.70
C ILE A 2 58.66 -29.27 22.10
N LYS A 3 57.39 -29.63 22.40
CA LYS A 3 56.47 -30.49 21.60
C LYS A 3 56.77 -31.99 21.77
N ALA A 4 55.83 -32.93 21.70
CA ALA A 4 54.37 -32.94 21.57
C ALA A 4 53.94 -34.40 21.80
N ILE A 5 52.78 -34.61 22.42
CA ILE A 5 52.12 -35.92 22.42
C ILE A 5 51.10 -35.95 21.28
N MET A 6 51.12 -37.10 20.61
CA MET A 6 50.51 -37.44 19.34
C MET A 6 49.05 -37.87 19.52
N LYS A 7 48.18 -37.24 18.72
CA LYS A 7 46.95 -37.72 18.05
C LYS A 7 45.87 -38.45 18.88
N MET A 8 44.68 -37.85 18.87
CA MET A 8 43.46 -38.61 18.55
C MET A 8 42.53 -37.72 17.72
N VAL A 9 42.31 -38.13 16.48
CA VAL A 9 41.42 -37.46 15.53
C VAL A 9 39.99 -37.89 15.87
N PHE A 10 39.12 -36.94 16.20
CA PHE A 10 37.68 -37.12 16.09
C PHE A 10 37.13 -36.11 15.10
N SER A 11 36.72 -36.65 13.96
CA SER A 11 36.00 -35.95 12.91
C SER A 11 34.56 -35.71 13.39
N PHE A 12 34.14 -34.45 13.45
CA PHE A 12 32.73 -34.08 13.36
C PHE A 12 32.65 -32.82 12.50
N ALA A 13 32.33 -33.02 11.23
CA ALA A 13 31.93 -31.94 10.34
C ALA A 13 30.57 -31.43 10.82
N VAL A 14 30.55 -30.28 11.49
CA VAL A 14 29.31 -29.52 11.72
C VAL A 14 29.02 -28.75 10.43
N ILE A 15 28.23 -29.35 9.54
CA ILE A 15 27.57 -28.59 8.47
C ILE A 15 26.45 -27.80 9.15
N ALA A 16 26.76 -26.56 9.53
CA ALA A 16 25.74 -25.59 9.92
C ALA A 16 24.98 -25.20 8.64
N ALA A 17 23.93 -25.97 8.32
CA ALA A 17 22.90 -25.53 7.41
C ALA A 17 22.19 -24.36 8.07
N SER A 18 22.61 -23.14 7.75
CA SER A 18 21.87 -21.93 8.11
C SER A 18 20.53 -21.98 7.38
N LEU A 19 19.52 -22.49 8.06
CA LEU A 19 18.12 -22.28 7.75
C LEU A 19 17.89 -20.77 7.78
N GLY A 20 18.06 -20.14 6.62
CA GLY A 20 17.57 -18.80 6.39
C GLY A 20 16.06 -18.84 6.57
N ILE A 21 15.59 -18.49 7.77
CA ILE A 21 14.19 -18.16 7.98
C ILE A 21 13.97 -16.90 7.14
N ALA A 22 13.53 -17.09 5.91
CA ALA A 22 12.91 -16.03 5.14
C ALA A 22 11.75 -15.53 6.00
N GLY A 23 11.98 -14.40 6.69
CA GLY A 23 10.92 -13.73 7.44
C GLY A 23 9.72 -13.55 6.52
N PRO A 24 8.49 -13.55 7.06
CA PRO A 24 7.30 -13.44 6.24
C PRO A 24 7.48 -12.23 5.34
N ALA A 25 7.56 -12.47 4.02
CA ALA A 25 7.51 -11.43 3.03
C ALA A 25 6.24 -10.64 3.36
N SER A 26 6.41 -9.50 4.01
CA SER A 26 5.29 -8.66 4.42
C SER A 26 4.60 -8.28 3.13
N ALA A 27 3.49 -8.97 2.85
CA ALA A 27 2.68 -8.78 1.67
C ALA A 27 2.35 -7.30 1.65
N THR A 28 3.10 -6.54 0.86
CA THR A 28 2.92 -5.10 0.87
C THR A 28 1.52 -4.86 0.34
N ALA A 29 0.82 -3.82 0.78
CA ALA A 29 -0.49 -3.53 0.20
C ALA A 29 -0.37 -3.42 -1.33
N ASP A 30 -1.42 -3.78 -2.09
CA ASP A 30 -1.57 -3.35 -3.48
C ASP A 30 -1.79 -1.82 -3.47
N GLY A 31 -0.71 -1.10 -3.18
CA GLY A 31 -0.69 0.34 -3.15
C GLY A 31 -1.05 0.86 -4.53
N PRO A 32 -1.46 2.13 -4.64
CA PRO A 32 -1.65 2.72 -5.95
C PRO A 32 -0.35 2.64 -6.76
N ASP A 33 -0.41 2.36 -8.05
CA ASP A 33 0.78 2.42 -8.92
C ASP A 33 1.28 3.87 -9.04
N ARG A 34 0.32 4.80 -9.12
CA ARG A 34 0.54 6.24 -9.25
C ARG A 34 -0.41 7.02 -8.36
N TYR A 35 0.09 8.13 -7.84
CA TYR A 35 -0.68 9.11 -7.09
C TYR A 35 -0.91 10.38 -7.92
N GLN A 36 -1.91 11.12 -7.48
CA GLN A 36 -2.10 12.55 -7.71
C GLN A 36 -2.11 13.28 -6.37
N VAL A 37 -1.82 14.58 -6.38
CA VAL A 37 -1.90 15.45 -5.20
C VAL A 37 -3.37 15.67 -4.82
N ARG A 38 -3.64 15.79 -3.52
CA ARG A 38 -4.96 16.09 -2.96
C ARG A 38 -4.82 16.99 -1.74
N GLY A 39 -5.71 17.98 -1.61
CA GLY A 39 -5.87 18.74 -0.37
C GLY A 39 -4.72 19.70 -0.07
N VAL A 40 -3.95 20.07 -1.10
CA VAL A 40 -2.97 21.15 -1.05
C VAL A 40 -3.63 22.38 -1.69
N ALA A 41 -3.53 23.54 -1.05
CA ALA A 41 -4.10 24.78 -1.56
C ALA A 41 -3.44 25.18 -2.89
N TYR A 42 -4.16 25.90 -3.75
CA TYR A 42 -3.61 26.35 -5.04
C TYR A 42 -2.41 27.29 -4.91
N SER A 43 -2.29 27.98 -3.77
CA SER A 43 -1.17 28.86 -3.42
C SER A 43 -0.03 28.14 -2.67
N ASP A 44 -0.08 26.81 -2.56
CA ASP A 44 0.87 26.00 -1.80
C ASP A 44 1.41 24.83 -2.64
N VAL A 45 2.41 24.12 -2.12
CA VAL A 45 3.08 23.01 -2.80
C VAL A 45 3.28 21.81 -1.87
N LEU A 46 3.29 20.62 -2.46
CA LEU A 46 3.64 19.40 -1.75
C LEU A 46 5.14 19.17 -1.81
N ASN A 47 5.79 19.24 -0.65
CA ASN A 47 7.23 19.02 -0.54
C ASN A 47 7.64 17.55 -0.77
N ILE A 48 8.77 17.37 -1.45
CA ILE A 48 9.54 16.13 -1.50
C ILE A 48 10.82 16.33 -0.70
N ARG A 49 11.06 15.46 0.30
CA ARG A 49 12.18 15.54 1.23
C ARG A 49 13.15 14.38 1.07
N LYS A 50 14.40 14.58 1.48
CA LYS A 50 15.44 13.54 1.40
C LYS A 50 15.16 12.36 2.33
N TRP A 51 14.62 12.62 3.52
CA TRP A 51 14.27 11.65 4.55
C TRP A 51 12.82 11.84 5.03
N PRO A 52 12.17 10.81 5.63
CA PRO A 52 10.79 10.88 6.11
C PRO A 52 10.68 11.67 7.43
N SER A 53 11.05 12.95 7.40
CA SER A 53 11.02 13.86 8.55
C SER A 53 10.66 15.28 8.13
N HIS A 54 9.98 16.01 9.01
CA HIS A 54 9.62 17.42 8.82
C HIS A 54 10.85 18.34 8.82
N THR A 55 11.94 17.94 9.47
CA THR A 55 13.21 18.69 9.53
C THR A 55 14.16 18.32 8.40
N SER A 56 13.83 17.31 7.59
CA SER A 56 14.70 16.89 6.48
C SER A 56 14.68 17.90 5.34
N ARG A 57 15.85 18.10 4.71
CA ARG A 57 16.01 18.96 3.52
C ARG A 57 14.97 18.65 2.44
N ILE A 58 14.32 19.71 1.96
CA ILE A 58 13.44 19.69 0.78
C ILE A 58 14.33 19.57 -0.47
N ILE A 59 14.03 18.61 -1.33
CA ILE A 59 14.81 18.33 -2.55
C ILE A 59 14.02 18.57 -3.85
N ALA A 60 12.70 18.74 -3.75
CA ALA A 60 11.81 19.15 -4.83
C ALA A 60 10.42 19.49 -4.27
N VAL A 61 9.57 20.06 -5.13
CA VAL A 61 8.17 20.36 -4.82
C VAL A 61 7.25 19.80 -5.92
N ILE A 62 6.00 19.53 -5.57
CA ILE A 62 4.96 19.08 -6.49
C ILE A 62 3.82 20.11 -6.44
N PRO A 63 3.33 20.61 -7.59
CA PRO A 63 2.21 21.54 -7.62
C PRO A 63 0.92 20.88 -7.07
N PRO A 64 -0.06 21.69 -6.63
CA PRO A 64 -1.28 21.19 -5.98
C PRO A 64 -2.16 20.33 -6.90
N ASN A 65 -2.03 20.49 -8.22
CA ASN A 65 -2.67 19.66 -9.26
C ASN A 65 -1.74 18.54 -9.79
N GLY A 66 -0.62 18.28 -9.12
CA GLY A 66 0.39 17.31 -9.55
C GLY A 66 -0.17 15.91 -9.74
N ARG A 67 0.23 15.26 -10.84
CA ARG A 67 -0.18 13.92 -11.23
C ARG A 67 1.04 13.07 -11.58
N ASN A 68 0.80 11.80 -11.88
CA ASN A 68 1.81 10.85 -12.36
C ASN A 68 2.94 10.59 -11.35
N ILE A 69 2.63 10.69 -10.05
CA ILE A 69 3.58 10.48 -8.96
C ILE A 69 3.71 8.98 -8.72
N ARG A 70 4.83 8.37 -9.09
CA ARG A 70 5.03 6.93 -8.91
C ARG A 70 5.11 6.58 -7.42
N ASN A 71 4.31 5.62 -7.00
CA ASN A 71 4.42 5.03 -5.68
C ASN A 71 5.62 4.07 -5.66
N LEU A 72 6.56 4.27 -4.74
CA LEU A 72 7.67 3.34 -4.53
C LEU A 72 7.42 2.41 -3.34
N VAL A 73 6.15 2.32 -2.91
CA VAL A 73 5.58 1.31 -2.00
C VAL A 73 6.03 1.43 -0.54
N ARG A 74 7.27 1.87 -0.30
CA ARG A 74 7.83 2.06 1.05
C ARG A 74 7.13 3.20 1.79
N ARG A 75 6.72 2.93 3.03
CA ARG A 75 6.07 3.89 3.92
C ARG A 75 6.72 3.86 5.30
N VAL A 76 6.85 5.03 5.93
CA VAL A 76 7.40 5.19 7.28
C VAL A 76 6.66 6.35 7.95
N ASN A 77 6.00 6.14 9.08
CA ASN A 77 5.40 7.20 9.91
C ASN A 77 4.58 8.24 9.11
N GLY A 78 3.70 7.78 8.22
CA GLY A 78 2.86 8.64 7.38
C GLY A 78 3.57 9.29 6.17
N TRP A 79 4.83 8.94 5.93
CA TRP A 79 5.58 9.32 4.73
C TRP A 79 5.53 8.22 3.69
N CYS A 80 5.42 8.64 2.44
CA CYS A 80 5.39 7.78 1.26
C CYS A 80 6.66 8.05 0.46
N LEU A 81 7.43 7.00 0.18
CA LEU A 81 8.51 7.08 -0.79
C LEU A 81 7.90 7.13 -2.18
N ILE A 82 8.23 8.18 -2.92
CA ILE A 82 7.68 8.46 -4.24
C ILE A 82 8.78 8.78 -5.26
N ARG A 83 8.40 8.71 -6.53
CA ARG A 83 9.13 9.36 -7.62
C ARG A 83 8.21 10.30 -8.40
N TYR A 84 8.58 11.57 -8.46
CA TYR A 84 7.91 12.58 -9.27
C TYR A 84 8.89 13.10 -10.31
N ARG A 85 8.55 12.94 -11.59
CA ARG A 85 9.51 13.12 -12.71
C ARG A 85 10.78 12.27 -12.44
N SER A 86 11.97 12.86 -12.49
CA SER A 86 13.24 12.21 -12.18
C SER A 86 13.58 12.13 -10.68
N ILE A 87 12.85 12.85 -9.82
CA ILE A 87 13.19 13.00 -8.39
C ILE A 87 12.60 11.86 -7.57
N LYS A 88 13.45 11.16 -6.81
CA LYS A 88 13.07 10.16 -5.80
C LYS A 88 13.23 10.75 -4.39
N GLY A 89 12.16 10.69 -3.59
CA GLY A 89 12.18 11.20 -2.21
C GLY A 89 10.90 10.90 -1.44
N TRP A 90 10.77 11.51 -0.27
CA TRP A 90 9.67 11.28 0.67
C TRP A 90 8.68 12.44 0.66
N SER A 91 7.40 12.13 0.61
CA SER A 91 6.33 13.11 0.76
C SER A 91 5.25 12.58 1.71
N LYS A 92 4.42 13.47 2.28
CA LYS A 92 3.36 13.07 3.20
C LYS A 92 2.26 12.32 2.46
N CYS A 93 1.96 11.10 2.91
CA CYS A 93 0.94 10.26 2.30
C CYS A 93 -0.47 10.90 2.35
N SER A 94 -0.75 11.75 3.34
CA SER A 94 -2.05 12.41 3.52
C SER A 94 -2.47 13.30 2.34
N TYR A 95 -1.48 13.85 1.63
CA TYR A 95 -1.65 14.70 0.46
C TYR A 95 -1.54 13.96 -0.87
N LEU A 96 -1.45 12.63 -0.82
CA LEU A 96 -1.39 11.76 -1.99
C LEU A 96 -2.66 10.90 -2.05
N MET A 97 -3.26 10.80 -3.23
CA MET A 97 -4.38 9.90 -3.50
C MET A 97 -4.12 9.10 -4.77
N GLU A 98 -4.67 7.89 -4.87
CA GLU A 98 -4.53 7.07 -6.08
C GLU A 98 -5.00 7.85 -7.31
N GLN A 99 -4.15 7.89 -8.33
CA GLN A 99 -4.50 8.52 -9.59
C GLN A 99 -5.60 7.70 -10.28
N GLY A 100 -6.59 8.39 -10.82
CA GLY A 100 -7.76 7.73 -11.41
C GLY A 100 -8.90 7.49 -10.40
N TYR A 101 -8.75 7.89 -9.13
CA TYR A 101 -9.86 7.98 -8.20
C TYR A 101 -10.98 8.87 -8.79
N ARG A 102 -12.04 8.24 -9.30
CA ARG A 102 -13.23 8.93 -9.82
C ARG A 102 -14.16 9.18 -8.64
N ARG A 103 -14.09 10.39 -8.06
CA ARG A 103 -14.96 10.80 -6.94
C ARG A 103 -16.46 10.69 -7.25
N VAL A 104 -16.82 10.62 -8.55
CA VAL A 104 -18.20 10.67 -9.05
C VAL A 104 -18.92 9.33 -9.04
N GLU A 105 -18.24 8.19 -9.14
CA GLU A 105 -18.93 6.89 -9.17
C GLU A 105 -19.06 6.32 -7.76
N ARG A 106 -20.22 6.59 -7.16
CA ARG A 106 -20.63 6.00 -5.89
C ARG A 106 -21.27 4.65 -6.18
N TYR A 107 -20.91 3.68 -5.36
CA TYR A 107 -21.50 2.35 -5.33
C TYR A 107 -22.15 2.09 -3.98
N LYS A 108 -23.09 1.16 -4.00
CA LYS A 108 -23.67 0.55 -2.81
C LYS A 108 -23.55 -0.96 -2.88
N VAL A 109 -23.43 -1.58 -1.71
CA VAL A 109 -23.44 -3.05 -1.57
C VAL A 109 -24.82 -3.59 -1.95
N HIS A 110 -24.84 -4.65 -2.75
CA HIS A 110 -26.03 -5.47 -3.05
C HIS A 110 -25.69 -6.95 -2.99
N ARG A 111 -26.71 -7.81 -2.91
CA ARG A 111 -26.56 -9.29 -2.88
C ARG A 111 -25.67 -9.80 -1.74
N VAL A 112 -25.66 -9.10 -0.61
CA VAL A 112 -25.07 -9.57 0.65
C VAL A 112 -26.22 -9.74 1.65
N ALA A 113 -26.29 -10.89 2.31
CA ALA A 113 -27.33 -11.22 3.27
C ALA A 113 -27.30 -10.28 4.49
N GLY A 114 -28.42 -10.10 5.18
CA GLY A 114 -28.53 -9.15 6.30
C GLY A 114 -27.61 -9.43 7.48
N ASN A 115 -27.17 -10.68 7.64
CA ASN A 115 -26.26 -11.17 8.68
C ASN A 115 -24.81 -11.38 8.16
N ASP A 116 -24.47 -10.86 6.99
CA ASP A 116 -23.16 -11.03 6.36
C ASP A 116 -22.52 -9.67 6.02
N VAL A 117 -21.29 -9.64 5.51
CA VAL A 117 -20.56 -8.44 5.11
C VAL A 117 -19.79 -8.62 3.81
N LEU A 118 -19.62 -7.53 3.06
CA LEU A 118 -18.67 -7.50 1.95
C LEU A 118 -17.27 -7.19 2.48
N TYR A 119 -16.38 -8.18 2.46
CA TYR A 119 -14.98 -7.97 2.86
C TYR A 119 -14.19 -7.16 1.84
N MET A 120 -13.53 -6.11 2.32
CA MET A 120 -12.47 -5.40 1.60
C MET A 120 -11.14 -6.07 1.89
N ARG A 121 -10.40 -6.43 0.84
CA ARG A 121 -9.15 -7.18 0.92
C ARG A 121 -7.95 -6.33 0.50
N LEU A 122 -6.77 -6.75 0.94
CA LEU A 122 -5.52 -6.05 0.65
C LEU A 122 -5.11 -6.14 -0.84
N TRP A 123 -5.44 -7.27 -1.47
CA TRP A 123 -5.15 -7.60 -2.86
C TRP A 123 -6.43 -8.14 -3.54
N PRO A 124 -6.54 -8.09 -4.88
CA PRO A 124 -7.68 -8.61 -5.63
C PRO A 124 -7.66 -10.15 -5.70
N SER A 125 -7.76 -10.79 -4.54
CA SER A 125 -7.74 -12.24 -4.36
C SER A 125 -8.51 -12.65 -3.12
N HIS A 126 -9.24 -13.76 -3.19
CA HIS A 126 -9.99 -14.33 -2.06
C HIS A 126 -9.08 -14.81 -0.92
N ARG A 127 -7.80 -15.11 -1.21
CA ARG A 127 -6.79 -15.51 -0.20
C ARG A 127 -6.13 -14.31 0.48
N SER A 128 -6.40 -13.10 0.00
CA SER A 128 -5.78 -11.90 0.53
C SER A 128 -6.39 -11.51 1.88
N ARG A 129 -5.52 -11.00 2.76
CA ARG A 129 -5.88 -10.48 4.08
C ARG A 129 -7.01 -9.46 3.98
N ILE A 130 -7.98 -9.58 4.88
CA ILE A 130 -9.08 -8.62 5.03
C ILE A 130 -8.55 -7.34 5.72
N VAL A 131 -8.91 -6.18 5.18
CA VAL A 131 -8.49 -4.87 5.70
C VAL A 131 -9.66 -4.04 6.24
N ASN A 132 -10.88 -4.35 5.81
CA ASN A 132 -12.11 -3.73 6.28
C ASN A 132 -13.32 -4.60 5.87
N ALA A 133 -14.49 -4.27 6.39
CA ALA A 133 -15.77 -4.86 5.97
C ALA A 133 -16.79 -3.77 5.68
N ILE A 134 -17.69 -4.00 4.73
CA ILE A 134 -18.79 -3.11 4.37
C ILE A 134 -20.10 -3.85 4.67
N PRO A 135 -21.00 -3.28 5.48
CA PRO A 135 -22.26 -3.94 5.82
C PRO A 135 -23.17 -4.08 4.59
N PRO A 136 -24.18 -4.96 4.66
CA PRO A 136 -25.23 -5.07 3.65
C PRO A 136 -25.89 -3.71 3.43
N ARG A 137 -26.22 -3.39 2.18
CA ARG A 137 -26.76 -2.07 1.78
C ARG A 137 -25.83 -0.89 2.12
N GLY A 138 -24.58 -1.14 2.48
CA GLY A 138 -23.57 -0.11 2.70
C GLY A 138 -23.46 0.82 1.50
N ARG A 139 -23.53 2.13 1.76
CA ARG A 139 -23.49 3.20 0.74
C ARG A 139 -22.14 3.89 0.73
N ASN A 140 -21.96 4.79 -0.25
CA ASN A 140 -20.77 5.64 -0.35
C ASN A 140 -19.48 4.80 -0.44
N VAL A 141 -19.53 3.78 -1.30
CA VAL A 141 -18.36 3.00 -1.71
C VAL A 141 -17.82 3.67 -2.97
N TYR A 142 -16.64 4.27 -2.90
CA TYR A 142 -16.09 5.04 -4.02
C TYR A 142 -15.16 4.16 -4.83
N LEU A 143 -15.49 3.92 -6.10
CA LEU A 143 -14.66 3.11 -6.98
C LEU A 143 -13.41 3.89 -7.42
N VAL A 144 -12.25 3.26 -7.28
CA VAL A 144 -10.94 3.82 -7.64
C VAL A 144 -10.48 3.27 -8.97
N ARG A 145 -10.46 1.94 -9.10
CA ARG A 145 -10.08 1.23 -10.34
C ARG A 145 -10.63 -0.19 -10.32
N VAL A 146 -10.67 -0.81 -11.49
CA VAL A 146 -11.08 -2.21 -11.67
C VAL A 146 -9.89 -3.03 -12.18
N LYS A 147 -9.78 -4.28 -11.71
CA LYS A 147 -8.83 -5.29 -12.20
C LYS A 147 -9.54 -6.65 -12.22
N GLY A 148 -9.94 -7.09 -13.41
CA GLY A 148 -10.83 -8.25 -13.55
C GLY A 148 -12.14 -8.03 -12.78
N ASN A 149 -12.56 -9.03 -11.99
CA ASN A 149 -13.79 -8.94 -11.19
C ASN A 149 -13.62 -8.16 -9.87
N TRP A 150 -12.46 -7.56 -9.62
CA TRP A 150 -12.18 -6.82 -8.39
C TRP A 150 -12.20 -5.31 -8.63
N GLY A 151 -12.89 -4.60 -7.75
CA GLY A 151 -12.87 -3.14 -7.66
C GLY A 151 -12.03 -2.71 -6.48
N LYS A 152 -11.03 -1.86 -6.72
CA LYS A 152 -10.37 -1.14 -5.65
C LYS A 152 -11.26 0.02 -5.25
N VAL A 153 -11.61 0.09 -3.97
CA VAL A 153 -12.59 1.04 -3.45
C VAL A 153 -12.07 1.74 -2.21
N VAL A 154 -12.63 2.93 -1.96
CA VAL A 154 -12.52 3.62 -0.68
C VAL A 154 -13.87 3.59 0.02
N HIS A 155 -13.88 3.17 1.28
CA HIS A 155 -15.05 3.21 2.14
C HIS A 155 -14.63 3.64 3.56
N ARG A 156 -15.31 4.66 4.11
CA ARG A 156 -15.00 5.24 5.44
C ARG A 156 -13.51 5.56 5.63
N GLY A 157 -12.87 6.13 4.60
CA GLY A 157 -11.45 6.50 4.62
C GLY A 157 -10.46 5.34 4.47
N LYS A 158 -10.91 4.09 4.44
CA LYS A 158 -10.07 2.90 4.20
C LYS A 158 -10.10 2.48 2.74
N SER A 159 -8.97 2.04 2.21
CA SER A 159 -8.83 1.52 0.84
C SER A 159 -8.68 0.01 0.85
N GLY A 160 -9.24 -0.67 -0.15
CA GLY A 160 -9.09 -2.11 -0.34
C GLY A 160 -9.78 -2.59 -1.62
N TRP A 161 -9.68 -3.88 -1.90
CA TRP A 161 -10.30 -4.55 -3.05
C TRP A 161 -11.55 -5.31 -2.64
N VAL A 162 -12.63 -5.17 -3.40
CA VAL A 162 -13.87 -5.92 -3.23
C VAL A 162 -14.26 -6.60 -4.52
N ASN A 163 -15.05 -7.67 -4.44
CA ASN A 163 -15.63 -8.28 -5.63
C ASN A 163 -16.76 -7.39 -6.17
N MET A 164 -16.66 -7.00 -7.44
CA MET A 164 -17.60 -6.10 -8.12
C MET A 164 -19.01 -6.69 -8.25
N SER A 165 -19.17 -8.01 -8.19
CA SER A 165 -20.50 -8.66 -8.25
C SER A 165 -21.42 -8.30 -7.08
N TYR A 166 -20.87 -7.72 -6.02
CA TYR A 166 -21.59 -7.25 -4.83
C TYR A 166 -21.71 -5.73 -4.78
N LEU A 167 -21.27 -5.01 -5.81
CA LEU A 167 -21.40 -3.56 -5.93
C LEU A 167 -22.28 -3.19 -7.12
N ARG A 168 -23.21 -2.26 -6.87
CA ARG A 168 -24.01 -1.62 -7.93
C ARG A 168 -23.89 -0.12 -7.84
N ALA A 169 -23.97 0.54 -9.00
CA ALA A 169 -23.98 1.99 -9.06
C ALA A 169 -25.07 2.56 -8.15
N GLN A 170 -24.72 3.62 -7.43
CA GLN A 170 -25.58 4.38 -6.56
C GLN A 170 -25.91 5.69 -7.28
N TYR A 171 -26.97 5.63 -8.08
CA TYR A 171 -27.71 6.80 -8.54
C TYR A 171 -28.52 7.39 -7.39
#